data_AF-A0A3E0P2J6-F1
#
_entry.id   AF-A0A3E0P2J6-F1
#
_cell.length_a   1.000
_cell.length_b   1.000
_cell.length_c   1.000
_cell.angle_alpha   90.00
_cell.angle_beta   90.00
_cell.angle_gamma   90.00
#
_symmetry.space_group_name_H-M   'P 1'
#
loop_
_entity.id
_entity.type
_entity.pdbx_description
1 polymer ?
#
loop_
_entity_poly.entity_id
_entity_poly.type
_entity_poly.pdbx_seq_one_letter_code
_entity_poly.pdbx_strand_id
1 'polypeptide(L)'
;MAKRKPIPRDASGESRTAEMATVAWMMSVMSNVLCAGVAALVFLAVGDRPDADKVRLFAALLHFGGFVFAVLSLVLLGVVLKLRQQPPPPSITWFAVTVALLTIAAGFLY
;
A
#
# COMPACT_ATOMS: atom_id res chain seq x y z
N MET A 1 -31.61 30.63 -19.96
CA MET A 1 -30.67 29.51 -20.16
C MET A 1 -29.36 29.84 -19.45
N ALA A 2 -29.06 29.19 -18.32
CA ALA A 2 -27.81 29.42 -17.60
C ALA A 2 -26.67 28.65 -18.28
N LYS A 3 -25.65 29.36 -18.81
CA LYS A 3 -24.40 28.77 -19.31
C LYS A 3 -23.72 28.06 -18.14
N ARG A 4 -23.68 26.72 -18.13
CA ARG A 4 -22.80 25.95 -17.23
C ARG A 4 -21.36 26.33 -17.58
N LYS A 5 -20.68 26.98 -16.65
CA LYS A 5 -19.24 27.26 -16.73
C LYS A 5 -18.52 25.90 -16.65
N PRO A 6 -17.66 25.54 -17.63
CA PRO A 6 -16.92 24.29 -17.56
C PRO A 6 -16.03 24.32 -16.32
N ILE A 7 -16.15 23.28 -15.49
CA ILE A 7 -15.29 23.08 -14.32
C ILE A 7 -13.87 22.84 -14.86
N PRO A 8 -12.87 23.66 -14.52
CA PRO A 8 -11.50 23.40 -14.92
C PRO A 8 -11.07 22.06 -14.33
N ARG A 9 -10.70 21.10 -15.17
CA ARG A 9 -10.26 19.76 -14.74
C ARG A 9 -8.90 19.77 -14.02
N ASP A 10 -8.16 20.89 -14.07
CA ASP A 10 -6.77 21.01 -13.59
C ASP A 10 -6.63 22.05 -12.47
N ALA A 11 -7.61 22.18 -11.57
CA ALA A 11 -7.63 23.24 -10.56
C ALA A 11 -6.49 23.20 -9.52
N SER A 12 -5.66 22.14 -9.49
CA SER A 12 -4.55 21.98 -8.54
C SER A 12 -3.20 22.50 -9.04
N GLY A 13 -3.02 22.75 -10.35
CA GLY A 13 -1.68 23.06 -10.92
C GLY A 13 -0.64 21.95 -10.72
N GLU A 14 -1.04 20.79 -10.20
CA GLU A 14 -0.17 19.65 -9.91
C GLU A 14 0.14 18.91 -11.22
N SER A 15 1.37 18.39 -11.35
CA SER A 15 1.74 17.63 -12.54
C SER A 15 0.97 16.28 -12.61
N ARG A 16 0.56 15.86 -13.80
CA ARG A 16 -0.07 14.53 -14.02
C ARG A 16 0.79 13.39 -13.49
N THR A 17 2.11 13.53 -13.60
CA THR A 17 3.08 12.56 -13.06
C THR A 17 2.99 12.44 -11.54
N ALA A 18 2.84 13.56 -10.82
CA ALA A 18 2.69 13.55 -9.37
C ALA A 18 1.35 12.92 -8.92
N GLU A 19 0.28 13.16 -9.68
CA GLU A 19 -1.01 12.50 -9.45
C GLU A 19 -0.91 10.98 -9.66
N MET A 20 -0.33 10.55 -10.78
CA MET A 20 -0.12 9.13 -11.08
C MET A 20 0.77 8.45 -10.04
N ALA A 21 1.87 9.09 -9.63
CA ALA A 21 2.74 8.56 -8.59
C ALA A 21 2.00 8.41 -7.25
N THR A 22 1.12 9.36 -6.91
CA THR A 22 0.30 9.29 -5.70
C THR A 22 -0.71 8.15 -5.77
N VAL A 23 -1.40 7.98 -6.89
CA VAL A 23 -2.36 6.88 -7.08
C VAL A 23 -1.64 5.55 -7.00
N ALA A 24 -0.49 5.41 -7.69
CA ALA A 24 0.34 4.22 -7.64
C ALA A 24 0.81 3.91 -6.20
N TRP A 25 1.25 4.93 -5.47
CA TRP A 25 1.64 4.80 -4.07
C TRP A 25 0.48 4.31 -3.20
N MET A 26 -0.69 4.94 -3.30
CA MET A 26 -1.88 4.54 -2.54
C MET A 26 -2.33 3.12 -2.87
N MET A 27 -2.30 2.72 -4.14
CA MET A 27 -2.60 1.34 -4.55
C MET A 27 -1.59 0.36 -3.97
N SER A 28 -0.29 0.71 -3.94
CA SER A 28 0.73 -0.12 -3.29
C SER A 28 0.48 -0.27 -1.78
N VAL A 29 0.08 0.80 -1.09
CA VAL A 29 -0.28 0.73 0.35
C VAL A 29 -1.47 -0.21 0.55
N MET A 30 -2.53 -0.07 -0.25
CA MET A 30 -3.73 -0.91 -0.13
C MET A 30 -3.45 -2.37 -0.44
N SER A 31 -2.67 -2.65 -1.49
CA SER A 31 -2.25 -4.02 -1.83
C SER A 31 -1.40 -4.63 -0.73
N ASN A 32 -0.47 -3.87 -0.12
CA ASN A 32 0.30 -4.33 1.04
C ASN A 32 -0.63 -4.71 2.21
N VAL A 33 -1.53 -3.80 2.60
CA VAL A 33 -2.49 -4.05 3.70
C VAL A 33 -3.33 -5.30 3.43
N LEU A 34 -3.84 -5.45 2.20
CA LEU A 34 -4.66 -6.60 1.83
C LEU A 34 -3.85 -7.91 1.90
N CYS A 35 -2.70 -7.95 1.23
CA CYS A 35 -1.87 -9.14 1.17
C CYS A 35 -1.36 -9.55 2.56
N ALA A 36 -0.77 -8.63 3.32
CA ALA A 36 -0.24 -8.89 4.65
C ALA A 36 -1.35 -9.19 5.67
N GLY A 37 -2.47 -8.45 5.58
CA GLY A 37 -3.63 -8.66 6.46
C GLY A 37 -4.27 -10.04 6.25
N VAL A 38 -4.50 -10.44 5.01
CA VAL A 38 -5.07 -11.78 4.72
C VAL A 38 -4.07 -12.87 5.11
N ALA A 39 -2.77 -12.71 4.82
CA ALA A 39 -1.75 -13.66 5.26
C ALA A 39 -1.76 -13.84 6.79
N ALA A 40 -1.76 -12.74 7.54
CA ALA A 40 -1.82 -12.77 9.00
C ALA A 40 -3.09 -13.46 9.52
N LEU A 41 -4.26 -13.15 8.95
CA LEU A 41 -5.51 -13.81 9.31
C LEU A 41 -5.47 -15.32 9.04
N VAL A 42 -4.88 -15.74 7.92
CA VAL A 42 -4.74 -17.16 7.58
C VAL A 42 -3.78 -17.86 8.54
N PHE A 43 -2.63 -17.26 8.86
CA PHE A 43 -1.70 -17.83 9.85
C PHE A 43 -2.36 -17.97 11.23
N LEU A 44 -3.10 -16.96 11.68
CA LEU A 44 -3.85 -17.01 12.94
C LEU A 44 -4.96 -18.07 12.93
N ALA A 45 -5.67 -18.24 11.80
CA ALA A 45 -6.76 -19.20 11.68
C ALA A 45 -6.28 -20.66 11.61
N VAL A 46 -5.12 -20.90 10.99
CA VAL A 46 -4.52 -22.23 10.86
C VAL A 46 -3.87 -22.69 12.17
N GLY A 47 -3.23 -21.79 12.91
CA GLY A 47 -2.54 -22.13 14.15
C GLY A 47 -1.50 -23.24 13.95
N ASP A 48 -1.51 -24.25 14.82
CA ASP A 48 -0.57 -25.39 14.80
C ASP A 48 -1.14 -26.65 14.13
N ARG A 49 -2.18 -26.50 13.31
CA ARG A 49 -2.78 -27.63 12.61
C ARG A 49 -1.75 -28.29 11.67
N PRO A 50 -1.51 -29.61 11.79
CA PRO A 50 -0.49 -30.32 11.02
C PRO A 50 -0.92 -30.65 9.58
N ASP A 51 -2.20 -30.51 9.24
CA ASP A 51 -2.80 -30.85 7.95
C ASP A 51 -3.01 -29.62 7.03
N ALA A 52 -2.41 -28.48 7.37
CA ALA A 52 -2.70 -27.19 6.75
C ALA A 52 -1.60 -26.66 5.80
N ASP A 53 -0.67 -27.50 5.34
CA ASP A 53 0.51 -27.10 4.57
C ASP A 53 0.20 -26.24 3.33
N LYS A 54 -0.83 -26.61 2.57
CA LYS A 54 -1.26 -25.84 1.38
C LYS A 54 -1.74 -24.43 1.76
N VAL A 55 -2.43 -24.32 2.89
CA VAL A 55 -2.97 -23.05 3.39
C VAL A 55 -1.85 -22.18 3.95
N ARG A 56 -0.87 -22.78 4.64
CA ARG A 56 0.36 -22.09 5.07
C ARG A 56 1.17 -21.57 3.88
N LEU A 57 1.31 -22.37 2.82
CA LEU A 57 1.98 -21.93 1.59
C LEU A 57 1.26 -20.74 0.94
N PHE A 58 -0.08 -20.78 0.88
CA PHE A 58 -0.87 -19.65 0.38
C PHE A 58 -0.66 -18.39 1.22
N ALA A 59 -0.67 -18.50 2.56
CA ALA A 59 -0.38 -17.39 3.45
C ALA A 59 1.04 -16.84 3.24
N ALA A 60 2.04 -17.70 3.06
CA ALA A 60 3.42 -17.30 2.78
C ALA A 60 3.53 -16.56 1.43
N LEU A 61 2.84 -17.02 0.39
CA LEU A 61 2.81 -16.35 -0.91
C LEU A 61 2.12 -14.97 -0.83
N LEU A 62 1.01 -14.87 -0.08
CA LEU A 62 0.37 -13.60 0.19
C LEU A 62 1.28 -12.66 0.96
N HIS A 63 1.96 -13.14 2.00
CA HIS A 63 2.92 -12.36 2.77
C HIS A 63 4.07 -11.85 1.88
N PHE A 64 4.59 -12.70 1.01
CA PHE A 64 5.60 -12.32 0.02
C PHE A 64 5.09 -11.23 -0.93
N GLY A 65 3.85 -11.35 -1.42
CA GLY A 65 3.19 -10.28 -2.18
C GLY A 65 3.10 -8.97 -1.39
N GLY A 66 2.71 -9.06 -0.12
CA GLY A 66 2.69 -7.94 0.81
C GLY A 66 4.06 -7.28 0.96
N PHE A 67 5.13 -8.08 1.11
CA PHE A 67 6.50 -7.61 1.21
C PHE A 67 6.92 -6.80 -0.04
N VAL A 68 6.62 -7.30 -1.25
CA VAL A 68 6.92 -6.59 -2.50
C VAL A 68 6.19 -5.25 -2.53
N PHE A 69 4.90 -5.20 -2.17
CA PHE A 69 4.14 -3.96 -2.12
C PHE A 69 4.57 -3.02 -0.98
N ALA A 70 5.08 -3.54 0.13
CA ALA A 70 5.64 -2.75 1.22
C ALA A 70 6.91 -2.00 0.76
N VAL A 71 7.84 -2.71 0.12
CA VAL A 71 9.06 -2.10 -0.46
C VAL A 71 8.68 -1.08 -1.53
N LEU A 72 7.79 -1.46 -2.46
CA LEU A 72 7.33 -0.56 -3.51
C LEU A 72 6.65 0.69 -2.93
N SER A 73 5.86 0.54 -1.88
CA SER A 73 5.19 1.65 -1.20
C SER A 73 6.19 2.64 -0.61
N LEU A 74 7.26 2.17 0.03
CA LEU A 74 8.31 3.03 0.60
C LEU A 74 9.10 3.77 -0.50
N VAL A 75 9.41 3.07 -1.60
CA VAL A 75 10.08 3.69 -2.75
C VAL A 75 9.18 4.77 -3.37
N LEU A 76 7.90 4.44 -3.61
CA LEU A 76 6.94 5.38 -4.19
C LEU A 76 6.63 6.54 -3.25
N LEU A 77 6.66 6.36 -1.93
CA LEU A 77 6.56 7.46 -0.97
C LEU A 77 7.70 8.47 -1.18
N GLY A 78 8.94 7.98 -1.34
CA GLY A 78 10.08 8.84 -1.68
C GLY A 78 9.89 9.61 -2.99
N VAL A 79 9.25 8.99 -3.99
CA VAL A 79 8.89 9.65 -5.25
C VAL A 79 7.80 10.71 -5.05
N VAL A 80 6.73 10.37 -4.33
CA VAL A 80 5.60 11.27 -4.04
C VAL A 80 6.06 12.50 -3.26
N LEU A 81 6.91 12.32 -2.25
CA LEU A 81 7.48 13.42 -1.46
C LEU A 81 8.36 14.36 -2.30
N LYS A 82 8.93 13.88 -3.41
CA LYS A 82 9.72 14.69 -4.34
C LYS A 82 8.88 15.39 -5.41
N LEU A 83 7.83 14.73 -5.89
CA LEU A 83 7.04 15.21 -7.04
C LEU A 83 5.86 16.10 -6.64
N ARG A 84 5.28 15.89 -5.46
CA ARG A 84 4.13 16.67 -4.99
C ARG A 84 4.57 18.03 -4.50
N GLN A 85 3.84 19.07 -4.90
CA GLN A 85 3.97 20.40 -4.30
C GLN A 85 3.40 20.43 -2.88
N GLN A 86 2.30 19.71 -2.66
CA GLN A 86 1.70 19.55 -1.33
C GLN A 86 1.92 18.13 -0.81
N PRO A 87 2.63 17.95 0.31
CA PRO A 87 2.93 16.64 0.83
C PRO A 87 1.64 15.89 1.20
N PRO A 88 1.64 14.55 1.11
CA PRO A 88 0.51 13.74 1.56
C PRO A 88 0.22 13.98 3.05
N PRO A 89 -1.06 13.86 3.48
CA PRO A 89 -1.45 14.03 4.87
C PRO A 89 -0.58 13.19 5.81
N PRO A 90 -0.01 13.76 6.89
CA PRO A 90 0.94 13.07 7.75
C PRO A 90 0.39 11.76 8.34
N SER A 91 -0.90 11.70 8.66
CA SER A 91 -1.56 10.50 9.18
C SER A 91 -1.49 9.33 8.20
N ILE A 92 -1.73 9.57 6.91
CA ILE A 92 -1.67 8.54 5.86
C ILE A 92 -0.22 8.11 5.64
N THR A 93 0.73 9.05 5.64
CA THR A 93 2.15 8.75 5.50
C THR A 93 2.65 7.87 6.65
N TRP A 94 2.35 8.22 7.89
CA TRP A 94 2.74 7.43 9.06
C TRP A 94 2.11 6.04 9.04
N PHE A 95 0.83 5.94 8.68
CA PHE A 95 0.16 4.66 8.51
C PHE A 95 0.87 3.79 7.46
N ALA A 96 1.11 4.33 6.27
CA ALA A 96 1.76 3.61 5.17
C ALA A 96 3.16 3.11 5.55
N VAL A 97 3.97 3.97 6.18
CA VAL A 97 5.31 3.61 6.66
C VAL A 97 5.23 2.51 7.72
N THR A 98 4.37 2.66 8.71
CA THR A 98 4.23 1.70 9.80
C THR A 98 3.81 0.32 9.28
N VAL A 99 2.78 0.26 8.43
CA VAL A 99 2.32 -1.01 7.86
C VAL A 99 3.39 -1.64 6.98
N ALA A 100 4.10 -0.86 6.14
CA ALA A 100 5.18 -1.38 5.33
C ALA A 100 6.31 -1.99 6.19
N LEU A 101 6.73 -1.28 7.24
CA LEU A 101 7.75 -1.77 8.18
C LEU A 101 7.28 -3.01 8.93
N LEU A 102 6.02 -3.06 9.36
CA LEU A 102 5.46 -4.25 10.01
C LEU A 102 5.44 -5.46 9.09
N THR A 103 5.01 -5.31 7.83
CA THR A 103 5.03 -6.41 6.85
C THR A 103 6.46 -6.91 6.61
N ILE A 104 7.40 -5.99 6.47
CA ILE A 104 8.83 -6.32 6.28
C ILE A 104 9.38 -7.05 7.51
N ALA A 105 9.18 -6.49 8.70
CA ALA A 105 9.65 -7.07 9.95
C ALA A 105 9.06 -8.46 10.21
N ALA A 106 7.78 -8.65 9.93
CA ALA A 106 7.12 -9.94 10.04
C ALA A 106 7.78 -11.01 9.16
N GLY A 107 8.31 -10.65 7.99
CA GLY A 107 9.06 -11.59 7.14
C GLY A 107 10.35 -12.12 7.75
N PHE A 108 10.88 -11.51 8.81
CA PHE A 108 12.08 -11.97 9.54
C PHE A 108 11.75 -12.71 10.84
N LEU A 109 10.49 -12.66 11.29
CA LEU A 109 10.04 -13.28 12.53
C LEU A 109 9.48 -14.69 12.34
N TYR A 110 9.21 -15.09 11.11
CA TYR A 110 8.77 -16.43 10.69
C TYR A 110 9.87 -17.12 9.89
#